data_AF-A0A2R6EKB4-F1
#
_entry.id   AF-A0A2R6EKB4-F1
#
_cell.length_a   1.000
_cell.length_b   1.000
_cell.length_c   1.000
_cell.angle_alpha   90.00
_cell.angle_beta   90.00
_cell.angle_gamma   90.00
#
_symmetry.space_group_name_H-M   'P 1'
#
loop_
_entity.id
_entity.type
_entity.pdbx_description
1 polymer ?
#
loop_
_entity_poly.entity_id
_entity_poly.type
_entity_poly.pdbx_seq_one_letter_code
_entity_poly.pdbx_strand_id
1 'polypeptide(L)' 'MELDQKTRREILVGVGSVGLFVALLAGVGAAYGNGGLTETGALAVVGVIVFFVVLMTGVGYWLAQQY' A
#
# COMPACT_ATOMS: atom_id res chain seq x y z
N MET A 1 13.45 25.75 -0.39
CA MET A 1 12.95 24.90 -1.50
C MET A 1 11.45 25.06 -1.52
N GLU A 2 10.91 25.75 -2.52
CA GLU A 2 9.47 25.80 -2.76
C GLU A 2 9.09 24.45 -3.36
N LEU A 3 8.41 23.60 -2.58
CA LEU A 3 7.90 22.35 -3.12
C LEU A 3 6.81 22.69 -4.11
N ASP A 4 7.11 22.52 -5.40
CA ASP A 4 6.13 22.65 -6.46
C ASP A 4 4.91 21.78 -6.14
N GLN A 5 3.70 22.27 -6.41
CA GLN A 5 2.46 21.56 -6.05
C GLN A 5 2.43 20.15 -6.67
N LYS A 6 3.11 19.97 -7.80
CA LYS A 6 3.28 18.68 -8.47
C LYS A 6 4.15 17.73 -7.65
N THR A 7 5.35 18.16 -7.24
CA THR A 7 6.26 17.36 -6.39
C THR A 7 5.62 16.99 -5.05
N ARG A 8 4.86 17.92 -4.45
CA ARG A 8 4.15 17.66 -3.20
C ARG A 8 3.10 16.56 -3.34
N ARG A 9 2.36 16.52 -4.46
CA ARG A 9 1.38 15.47 -4.76
C ARG A 9 2.03 14.11 -4.95
N GLU A 10 3.13 14.03 -5.68
CA GLU A 10 3.84 12.77 -5.90
C GLU A 10 4.35 12.16 -4.57
N ILE A 11 4.93 12.99 -3.70
CA ILE A 11 5.36 12.56 -2.36
C ILE A 11 4.16 12.11 -1.52
N LEU A 12 3.06 12.88 -1.52
CA LEU A 12 1.84 12.52 -0.78
C LEU A 12 1.25 11.19 -1.24
N VAL A 13 1.24 10.94 -2.55
CA VAL A 13 0.72 9.69 -3.14
C VAL A 13 1.64 8.52 -2.80
N GLY A 14 2.96 8.70 -2.88
CA GLY A 14 3.92 7.66 -2.51
C GLY A 14 3.85 7.31 -1.02
N VAL A 15 3.92 8.31 -0.15
CA VAL A 15 3.82 8.13 1.31
C VAL A 15 2.46 7.55 1.70
N GLY A 16 1.37 8.03 1.08
CA GLY A 16 0.02 7.53 1.32
C GLY A 16 -0.13 6.06 0.94
N SER A 17 0.43 5.65 -0.20
CA SER A 17 0.37 4.26 -0.68
C SER A 17 1.13 3.31 0.25
N VAL A 18 2.33 3.70 0.68
CA VAL A 18 3.11 2.92 1.64
C VAL A 18 2.41 2.86 3.00
N GLY A 19 1.87 3.98 3.49
CA GLY A 19 1.12 4.02 4.74
C GLY A 19 -0.10 3.10 4.73
N LEU A 20 -0.84 3.07 3.61
CA LEU A 20 -1.97 2.16 3.42
C LEU A 20 -1.54 0.69 3.46
N PHE A 21 -0.42 0.35 2.81
CA PHE A 21 0.11 -1.01 2.82
C PHE A 21 0.46 -1.50 4.22
N VAL A 22 1.15 -0.66 4.99
CA VAL A 22 1.51 -0.97 6.39
C VAL A 22 0.26 -1.15 7.24
N ALA A 23 -0.75 -0.30 7.06
CA ALA A 23 -2.02 -0.42 7.79
C ALA A 23 -2.76 -1.74 7.47
N LEU A 24 -2.78 -2.15 6.20
CA LEU A 24 -3.39 -3.43 5.79
C LEU A 24 -2.65 -4.63 6.39
N LEU A 25 -1.32 -4.63 6.37
CA LEU A 25 -0.52 -5.69 6.98
C LEU A 25 -0.71 -5.74 8.50
N ALA A 26 -0.77 -4.58 9.17
CA ALA A 26 -1.06 -4.50 10.60
C ALA A 26 -2.46 -5.06 10.92
N GLY A 27 -3.46 -4.76 10.08
CA GLY A 27 -4.81 -5.32 10.22
C GLY A 27 -4.85 -6.83 10.05
N VAL A 28 -4.15 -7.39 9.06
CA VAL A 28 -4.03 -8.84 8.88
C VAL A 28 -3.30 -9.48 10.06
N GLY A 29 -2.22 -8.86 10.53
CA GLY A 29 -1.48 -9.32 11.71
C GLY A 29 -2.35 -9.34 12.97
N ALA A 30 -3.16 -8.30 13.19
CA ALA A 30 -4.08 -8.23 14.32
C ALA A 30 -5.22 -9.27 14.22
N ALA A 31 -5.73 -9.53 13.02
CA ALA A 31 -6.84 -10.46 12.81
C ALA A 31 -6.41 -11.94 12.86
N TYR A 32 -5.21 -12.27 12.39
CA TYR A 32 -4.76 -13.65 12.18
C TYR A 32 -3.52 -14.06 12.99
N GLY A 33 -2.95 -13.16 13.80
CA GLY A 33 -1.69 -13.36 14.54
C GLY A 33 -1.82 -13.95 15.94
N ASN A 34 -2.84 -14.77 16.21
CA ASN A 34 -3.03 -15.36 17.55
C ASN A 34 -2.09 -16.56 17.80
N GLY A 35 -0.81 -16.28 18.12
CA GLY A 35 0.20 -17.27 18.51
C GLY A 35 1.12 -17.76 17.38
N GLY A 36 0.90 -17.29 16.15
CA GLY A 36 1.67 -17.62 14.95
C GLY A 36 0.91 -17.21 13.69
N LEU A 37 1.56 -17.26 12.52
CA LEU A 37 0.88 -17.01 11.26
C LEU A 37 0.10 -18.28 10.88
N THR A 38 -1.22 -18.25 11.06
CA THR A 38 -2.12 -19.33 10.60
C THR A 38 -2.06 -19.46 9.07
N GLU A 39 -2.37 -20.63 8.49
CA GLU A 39 -2.43 -20.81 7.03
C GLU A 39 -3.31 -19.75 6.35
N THR A 40 -4.45 -19.44 6.96
CA THR A 40 -5.36 -18.38 6.51
C THR A 40 -4.72 -16.99 6.59
N GLY A 41 -3.97 -16.70 7.65
CA GLY A 41 -3.21 -15.45 7.81
C GLY A 41 -2.12 -15.30 6.75
N ALA A 42 -1.43 -16.38 6.40
CA ALA A 42 -0.42 -16.37 5.33
C ALA A 42 -1.04 -16.06 3.97
N LEU A 43 -2.18 -16.69 3.65
CA LEU A 43 -2.95 -16.39 2.43
C LEU A 43 -3.47 -14.94 2.40
N ALA A 44 -3.92 -14.42 3.55
CA ALA A 44 -4.34 -13.03 3.67
C ALA A 44 -3.18 -12.05 3.42
N VAL A 45 -1.98 -12.33 3.92
CA VAL A 45 -0.77 -11.51 3.63
C VAL A 45 -0.46 -11.52 2.14
N VAL A 46 -0.49 -12.68 1.49
CA VAL A 46 -0.29 -12.77 0.02
C VAL A 46 -1.34 -11.95 -0.72
N GLY A 47 -2.61 -12.02 -0.31
CA GLY A 47 -3.68 -11.18 -0.86
C GLY A 47 -3.42 -9.69 -0.73
N VAL A 48 -2.93 -9.24 0.44
CA VAL A 48 -2.55 -7.84 0.67
C VAL A 48 -1.38 -7.41 -0.22
N ILE A 49 -0.39 -8.28 -0.44
CA ILE A 49 0.74 -7.99 -1.34
C ILE A 49 0.24 -7.85 -2.78
N VAL A 50 -0.59 -8.78 -3.26
CA VAL A 50 -1.16 -8.72 -4.62
C VAL A 50 -1.99 -7.45 -4.79
N PHE A 51 -2.85 -7.14 -3.82
CA PHE A 51 -3.62 -5.90 -3.81
C PHE A 51 -2.72 -4.66 -3.87
N PHE A 52 -1.64 -4.64 -3.10
CA PHE A 52 -0.68 -3.53 -3.08
C PHE A 52 0.02 -3.33 -4.43
N VAL A 53 0.42 -4.42 -5.09
CA VAL A 53 1.02 -4.36 -6.42
C VAL A 53 0.04 -3.79 -7.44
N VAL A 54 -1.22 -4.23 -7.42
CA VAL A 54 -2.28 -3.71 -8.30
C VAL A 54 -2.55 -2.23 -8.00
N LEU A 55 -2.61 -1.86 -6.72
CA LEU A 55 -2.80 -0.48 -6.30
C LEU A 55 -1.68 0.42 -6.81
N MET A 56 -0.41 0.02 -6.61
CA MET A 56 0.75 0.78 -7.11
C MET A 56 0.79 0.84 -8.63
N THR A 57 0.34 -0.21 -9.31
CA THR A 57 0.21 -0.21 -10.78
C THR A 57 -0.83 0.81 -11.23
N GLY A 58 -2.00 0.85 -10.57
CA GLY A 58 -3.05 1.83 -10.85
C GLY A 58 -2.63 3.26 -10.52
N VAL A 59 -1.97 3.46 -9.38
CA VAL A 59 -1.41 4.75 -8.97
C VAL A 59 -0.36 5.24 -9.97
N GLY A 60 0.57 4.37 -10.38
CA GLY A 60 1.58 4.69 -11.39
C GLY A 60 0.95 5.05 -12.74
N TYR A 61 -0.06 4.30 -13.18
CA TYR A 61 -0.80 4.59 -14.40
C TYR A 61 -1.55 5.92 -14.33
N TRP A 62 -2.19 6.22 -13.19
CA TRP A 62 -2.89 7.48 -12.98
C TRP A 62 -1.95 8.68 -12.94
N LEU A 63 -0.78 8.54 -12.31
CA LEU A 63 0.27 9.55 -12.37
C LEU A 63 0.74 9.77 -13.80
N ALA A 64 0.97 8.70 -14.57
CA ALA A 64 1.39 8.78 -15.96
C ALA A 64 0.34 9.48 -16.84
N GLN A 65 -0.95 9.31 -16.55
CA GLN A 65 -2.05 9.98 -17.26
C GLN A 65 -2.18 11.48 -16.90
N GLN A 66 -1.63 11.92 -15.76
CA GLN A 66 -1.60 13.34 -15.35
C GLN A 66 -0.37 14.11 -15.84
N TYR A 67 0.58 13.43 -16.49
CA TYR A 67 1.70 14.03 -17.21
C TYR A 67 1.38 14.23 -18.68
#